data_AF-A0A972CEK7-F1
#
_entry.id   AF-A0A972CEK7-F1
#
_cell.length_a   1.000
_cell.length_b   1.000
_cell.length_c   1.000
_cell.angle_alpha   90.00
_cell.angle_beta   90.00
_cell.angle_gamma   90.00
#
_symmetry.space_group_name_H-M   'P 1'
#
loop_
_entity.id
_entity.type
_entity.pdbx_description
1 polymer ?
#
loop_
_entity_poly.entity_id
_entity_poly.type
_entity_poly.pdbx_seq_one_letter_code
_entity_poly.pdbx_strand_id
1 'polypeptide(L)'
;MAKNASLLISWEELLDRAFKAENLLKDYPEDEIIKENVMWLYKSYLNSLLMGATNTPIFDYSTHEFSEDAKQAYISFISSQPDSTITWMLKEYFAYLNSIGYSLDFNDSTKSKVFFDTCDWLVSEAEKRVLE
;
A
#
# COMPACT_ATOMS: atom_id res chain seq x y z
N MET A 1 -5.59 -20.63 27.56
CA MET A 1 -5.46 -21.05 26.14
C MET A 1 -4.99 -19.83 25.36
N ALA A 2 -3.73 -19.79 24.96
CA ALA A 2 -3.19 -18.70 24.15
C ALA A 2 -3.69 -18.89 22.71
N LYS A 3 -4.74 -18.14 22.35
CA LYS A 3 -5.13 -17.96 20.95
C LYS A 3 -3.92 -17.32 20.27
N ASN A 4 -3.35 -17.98 19.26
CA ASN A 4 -2.15 -17.54 18.55
C ASN A 4 -2.12 -16.01 18.42
N ALA A 5 -1.22 -15.38 19.17
CA ALA A 5 -1.04 -13.93 19.24
C ALA A 5 -0.30 -13.43 18.01
N SER A 6 -0.80 -13.77 16.82
CA SER A 6 -0.44 -13.05 15.61
C SER A 6 -1.17 -11.72 15.69
N LEU A 7 -0.46 -10.65 16.04
CA LEU A 7 -1.00 -9.30 15.91
C LEU A 7 -1.17 -9.02 14.41
N LEU A 8 -2.24 -9.53 13.80
CA LEU A 8 -2.57 -9.25 12.41
C LEU A 8 -3.05 -7.80 12.39
N ILE A 9 -2.27 -6.91 11.79
CA ILE A 9 -2.69 -5.53 11.55
C ILE A 9 -3.73 -5.54 10.43
N SER A 10 -4.80 -4.76 10.58
CA SER A 10 -5.80 -4.62 9.52
C SER A 10 -5.29 -3.66 8.43
N TRP A 11 -5.95 -3.64 7.27
CA TRP A 11 -5.62 -2.71 6.19
C TRP A 11 -5.85 -1.26 6.62
N GLU A 12 -6.87 -0.98 7.43
CA GLU A 12 -7.16 0.34 7.98
C GLU A 12 -6.06 0.82 8.92
N GLU A 13 -5.58 -0.05 9.82
CA GLU A 13 -4.46 0.26 10.71
C GLU A 13 -3.17 0.52 9.91
N LEU A 14 -2.92 -0.26 8.85
CA LEU A 14 -1.77 -0.05 7.99
C LEU A 14 -1.86 1.28 7.21
N LEU A 15 -3.05 1.63 6.72
CA LEU A 15 -3.32 2.93 6.09
C LEU A 15 -3.12 4.09 7.07
N ASP A 16 -3.62 3.97 8.31
CA ASP A 16 -3.44 4.99 9.35
C ASP A 16 -1.95 5.20 9.67
N ARG A 17 -1.16 4.13 9.77
CA ARG A 17 0.30 4.22 9.95
C ARG A 17 1.01 4.88 8.77
N ALA A 18 0.64 4.49 7.54
CA ALA A 18 1.17 5.11 6.34
C ALA A 18 0.85 6.62 6.32
N PHE A 19 -0.39 6.99 6.67
CA PHE A 19 -0.82 8.37 6.66
C PHE A 19 -0.17 9.22 7.76
N LYS A 20 0.05 8.65 8.95
CA LYS A 20 0.85 9.30 10.00
C LYS A 20 2.29 9.55 9.55
N ALA A 21 2.90 8.58 8.87
CA ALA A 21 4.24 8.77 8.30
C ALA A 21 4.24 9.84 7.20
N GLU A 22 3.22 9.86 6.33
CA GLU A 22 3.04 10.90 5.31
C GLU A 22 2.98 12.30 5.94
N ASN A 23 2.15 12.47 6.98
CA ASN A 23 1.99 13.76 7.66
C ASN A 23 3.29 14.19 8.35
N LEU A 24 4.02 13.28 9.01
CA LEU A 24 5.32 13.60 9.61
C LEU A 24 6.34 14.08 8.58
N LEU A 25 6.37 13.47 7.39
CA LEU A 25 7.25 13.91 6.30
C LEU A 25 6.87 15.30 5.78
N LYS A 26 5.57 15.60 5.71
CA LYS A 26 5.04 16.91 5.27
C LYS A 26 5.20 18.01 6.32
N ASP A 27 5.08 17.67 7.59
CA ASP A 27 5.19 18.62 8.71
C ASP A 27 6.65 19.01 8.99
N TYR A 28 7.61 18.14 8.65
CA TYR A 28 9.04 18.33 8.91
C TYR A 28 9.93 18.10 7.65
N PRO A 29 9.71 18.83 6.55
CA PRO A 29 10.36 18.54 5.27
C PRO A 29 11.88 18.81 5.26
N GLU A 30 12.36 19.70 6.14
CA GLU A 30 13.77 20.12 6.25
C GLU A 30 14.56 19.30 7.29
N ASP A 31 13.91 18.44 8.08
CA ASP A 31 14.59 17.60 9.07
C ASP A 31 15.09 16.32 8.39
N GLU A 32 16.38 16.30 8.07
CA GLU A 32 17.01 15.17 7.37
C GLU A 32 16.90 13.83 8.13
N ILE A 33 16.90 13.87 9.47
CA ILE A 33 16.81 12.66 10.31
C ILE A 33 15.38 12.10 10.23
N ILE A 34 14.37 12.96 10.38
CA ILE A 34 12.96 12.57 10.22
C ILE A 34 12.75 12.06 8.80
N LYS A 35 13.24 12.78 7.80
CA LYS A 35 13.10 12.41 6.39
C LYS A 35 13.65 11.03 6.12
N GLU A 36 14.89 10.71 6.52
CA GLU A 36 15.48 9.39 6.26
C GLU A 36 14.72 8.26 6.98
N ASN A 37 14.48 8.42 8.30
CA ASN A 37 13.90 7.35 9.12
C ASN A 37 12.41 7.13 8.83
N VAL A 38 11.65 8.20 8.68
CA VAL A 38 10.20 8.13 8.41
C VAL A 38 9.94 7.75 6.97
N MET A 39 10.77 8.16 6.00
CA MET A 39 10.60 7.76 4.60
C MET A 39 10.72 6.25 4.44
N TRP A 40 11.67 5.62 5.13
CA TRP A 40 11.79 4.17 5.11
C TRP A 40 10.52 3.47 5.62
N LEU A 41 9.96 3.95 6.74
CA LEU A 41 8.71 3.42 7.29
C LEU A 41 7.53 3.65 6.34
N TYR A 42 7.40 4.86 5.79
CA TYR A 42 6.37 5.22 4.83
C TYR A 42 6.38 4.26 3.64
N LYS A 43 7.54 4.09 2.99
CA LYS A 43 7.71 3.19 1.86
C LYS A 43 7.45 1.72 2.23
N SER A 44 7.82 1.29 3.43
CA SER A 44 7.52 -0.06 3.90
C SER A 44 6.01 -0.29 4.04
N TYR A 45 5.27 0.69 4.56
CA TYR A 45 3.82 0.62 4.64
C TYR A 45 3.16 0.65 3.25
N LEU A 46 3.61 1.51 2.33
CA LEU A 46 3.10 1.52 0.97
C LEU A 46 3.31 0.19 0.25
N ASN A 47 4.52 -0.38 0.33
CA ASN A 47 4.79 -1.70 -0.22
C ASN A 47 3.85 -2.77 0.36
N SER A 48 3.62 -2.74 1.67
CA SER A 48 2.71 -3.68 2.33
C SER A 48 1.26 -3.49 1.87
N LEU A 49 0.82 -2.26 1.60
CA LEU A 49 -0.52 -1.98 1.05
C LEU A 49 -0.67 -2.50 -0.39
N LEU A 50 0.36 -2.36 -1.21
CA LEU A 50 0.28 -2.71 -2.64
C LEU A 50 0.53 -4.20 -2.90
N MET A 51 1.46 -4.81 -2.18
CA MET A 51 1.93 -6.19 -2.42
C MET A 51 1.39 -7.18 -1.39
N GLY A 52 0.83 -6.69 -0.29
CA GLY A 52 0.44 -7.49 0.86
C GLY A 52 1.64 -7.97 1.68
N ALA A 53 1.37 -8.87 2.62
CA ALA A 53 2.38 -9.51 3.45
C ALA A 53 2.29 -11.03 3.32
N THR A 54 3.35 -11.75 3.72
CA THR A 54 3.40 -13.22 3.64
C THR A 54 2.20 -13.90 4.31
N ASN A 55 1.71 -13.34 5.42
CA ASN A 55 0.58 -13.88 6.18
C ASN A 55 -0.77 -13.23 5.81
N THR A 56 -0.76 -12.21 4.97
CA THR A 56 -1.94 -11.45 4.55
C THR A 56 -1.76 -11.07 3.08
N PRO A 57 -1.90 -12.05 2.17
CA PRO A 57 -1.65 -11.82 0.76
C PRO A 57 -2.72 -10.88 0.20
N ILE A 58 -2.30 -10.01 -0.74
CA ILE A 58 -3.21 -9.04 -1.36
C ILE A 58 -4.07 -9.68 -2.46
N PHE A 59 -3.62 -10.80 -3.04
CA PHE A 59 -4.39 -11.68 -3.91
C PHE A 59 -4.49 -13.07 -3.27
N ASP A 60 -5.66 -13.68 -3.35
CA ASP A 60 -5.84 -15.05 -2.88
C ASP A 60 -5.04 -16.04 -3.75
N TYR A 61 -4.28 -16.94 -3.13
CA TYR A 61 -3.44 -17.89 -3.88
C TYR A 61 -4.22 -18.96 -4.66
N SER A 62 -5.51 -19.16 -4.34
CA SER A 62 -6.35 -20.18 -4.96
C SER A 62 -7.31 -19.58 -5.99
N THR A 63 -7.96 -18.45 -5.65
CA THR A 63 -8.92 -17.78 -6.55
C THR A 63 -8.25 -16.73 -7.42
N HIS A 64 -7.05 -16.29 -7.07
CA HIS A 64 -6.31 -15.20 -7.71
C HIS A 64 -7.00 -13.84 -7.59
N GLU A 65 -8.06 -13.74 -6.78
CA GLU A 65 -8.85 -12.53 -6.64
C GLU A 65 -8.19 -11.55 -5.67
N PHE A 66 -8.30 -10.26 -5.99
CA PHE A 66 -7.87 -9.19 -5.11
C PHE A 66 -8.68 -9.19 -3.80
N SER A 67 -8.01 -8.90 -2.68
CA SER A 67 -8.62 -8.86 -1.35
C SER A 67 -9.77 -7.83 -1.28
N GLU A 68 -10.98 -8.30 -1.01
CA GLU A 68 -12.15 -7.44 -0.82
C GLU A 68 -12.02 -6.58 0.45
N ASP A 69 -11.41 -7.11 1.52
CA ASP A 69 -11.12 -6.35 2.75
C ASP A 69 -10.18 -5.17 2.46
N ALA A 70 -9.11 -5.39 1.68
CA ALA A 70 -8.21 -4.32 1.26
C ALA A 70 -8.95 -3.28 0.42
N LYS A 71 -9.76 -3.73 -0.54
CA LYS A 71 -10.54 -2.87 -1.42
C LYS A 71 -11.46 -1.93 -0.63
N GLN A 72 -12.19 -2.47 0.35
CA GLN A 72 -13.10 -1.70 1.20
C GLN A 72 -12.37 -0.68 2.06
N ALA A 73 -11.26 -1.08 2.68
CA ALA A 73 -10.41 -0.17 3.45
C ALA A 73 -9.88 0.97 2.57
N TYR A 74 -9.42 0.67 1.36
CA TYR A 74 -8.83 1.65 0.44
C TYR A 74 -9.87 2.64 -0.08
N ILE A 75 -11.07 2.17 -0.45
CA ILE A 75 -12.19 3.05 -0.85
C ILE A 75 -12.58 4.00 0.30
N SER A 76 -12.65 3.47 1.52
CA SER A 76 -12.98 4.25 2.72
C SER A 76 -11.91 5.31 3.01
N PHE A 77 -10.63 4.95 2.86
CA PHE A 77 -9.52 5.87 3.02
C PHE A 77 -9.52 6.97 1.94
N ILE A 78 -9.67 6.61 0.66
CA ILE A 78 -9.77 7.58 -0.45
C ILE A 78 -10.86 8.61 -0.20
N SER A 79 -11.99 8.18 0.37
CA SER A 79 -13.12 9.06 0.67
C SER A 79 -12.84 9.98 1.87
N SER A 80 -12.09 9.51 2.86
CA SER A 80 -11.81 10.28 4.09
C SER A 80 -10.58 11.18 4.00
N GLN A 81 -9.60 10.85 3.17
CA GLN A 81 -8.34 11.60 2.99
C GLN A 81 -8.09 11.93 1.50
N PRO A 82 -9.00 12.67 0.83
CA PRO A 82 -9.00 12.82 -0.63
C PRO A 82 -7.74 13.46 -1.22
N ASP A 83 -7.05 14.29 -0.43
CA ASP A 83 -5.90 15.10 -0.85
C ASP A 83 -4.54 14.51 -0.43
N SER A 84 -4.54 13.32 0.21
CA SER A 84 -3.30 12.64 0.60
C SER A 84 -2.56 12.04 -0.60
N THR A 85 -1.25 11.91 -0.46
CA THR A 85 -0.39 11.24 -1.45
C THR A 85 -0.76 9.76 -1.56
N ILE A 86 -1.08 9.11 -0.44
CA ILE A 86 -1.62 7.74 -0.41
C ILE A 86 -2.90 7.64 -1.25
N THR A 87 -3.84 8.60 -1.16
CA THR A 87 -5.07 8.56 -1.98
C THR A 87 -4.77 8.63 -3.46
N TRP A 88 -3.82 9.46 -3.89
CA TRP A 88 -3.37 9.45 -5.29
C TRP A 88 -2.84 8.06 -5.69
N MET A 89 -1.93 7.49 -4.89
CA MET A 89 -1.34 6.18 -5.14
C MET A 89 -2.41 5.08 -5.25
N LEU A 90 -3.39 5.07 -4.34
CA LEU A 90 -4.47 4.07 -4.35
C LEU A 90 -5.39 4.20 -5.57
N LYS A 91 -5.63 5.43 -6.06
CA LYS A 91 -6.40 5.65 -7.30
C LYS A 91 -5.67 5.07 -8.51
N GLU A 92 -4.37 5.32 -8.63
CA GLU A 92 -3.55 4.75 -9.70
C GLU A 92 -3.47 3.22 -9.60
N TYR A 93 -3.32 2.70 -8.37
CA TYR A 93 -3.35 1.26 -8.13
C TYR A 93 -4.68 0.62 -8.54
N PHE A 94 -5.82 1.25 -8.23
CA PHE A 94 -7.11 0.76 -8.71
C PHE A 94 -7.27 0.85 -10.22
N ALA A 95 -6.71 1.86 -10.89
CA ALA A 95 -6.70 1.92 -12.35
C ALA A 95 -5.94 0.71 -12.94
N TYR A 96 -4.78 0.39 -12.37
CA TYR A 96 -4.03 -0.82 -12.74
C TYR A 96 -4.82 -2.10 -12.44
N LEU A 97 -5.35 -2.26 -11.22
CA LEU A 97 -6.12 -3.46 -10.84
C LEU A 97 -7.32 -3.66 -11.75
N ASN A 98 -8.03 -2.60 -12.12
CA ASN A 98 -9.12 -2.67 -13.07
C ASN A 98 -8.66 -3.15 -14.46
N SER A 99 -7.47 -2.76 -14.91
CA SER A 99 -6.91 -3.21 -16.20
C SER A 99 -6.62 -4.71 -16.26
N ILE A 100 -6.32 -5.33 -15.11
CA ILE A 100 -6.10 -6.78 -14.97
C ILE A 100 -7.35 -7.53 -14.46
N GLY A 101 -8.49 -6.85 -14.35
CA GLY A 101 -9.75 -7.45 -13.89
C GLY A 101 -9.71 -7.88 -12.42
N TYR A 102 -8.91 -7.20 -11.58
CA TYR A 102 -8.72 -7.52 -10.16
C TYR A 102 -8.27 -8.97 -9.89
N SER A 103 -7.55 -9.58 -10.84
CA SER A 103 -7.06 -10.95 -10.73
C SER A 103 -5.60 -11.08 -11.13
N LEU A 104 -4.82 -11.82 -10.33
CA LEU A 104 -3.41 -12.09 -10.56
C LEU A 104 -3.05 -13.53 -10.18
N ASP A 105 -2.59 -14.32 -11.15
CA ASP A 105 -1.97 -15.62 -10.90
C ASP A 105 -0.46 -15.44 -10.73
N PHE A 106 0.05 -15.68 -9.51
CA PHE A 106 1.47 -15.51 -9.22
C PHE A 106 2.39 -16.46 -10.02
N ASN A 107 1.86 -17.57 -10.56
CA ASN A 107 2.62 -18.49 -11.40
C ASN A 107 2.85 -17.95 -12.82
N ASP A 108 2.08 -16.95 -13.25
CA ASP A 108 2.36 -16.21 -14.49
C ASP A 108 3.49 -15.20 -14.23
N SER A 109 4.72 -15.61 -14.52
CA SER A 109 5.92 -14.79 -14.27
C SER A 109 5.89 -13.43 -14.98
N THR A 110 5.19 -13.31 -16.12
CA THR A 110 5.10 -12.05 -16.85
C THR A 110 4.14 -11.10 -16.13
N LYS A 111 2.95 -11.57 -15.76
CA LYS A 111 1.98 -10.75 -15.01
C LYS A 111 2.50 -10.39 -13.62
N SER A 112 3.10 -11.35 -12.91
CA SER A 112 3.73 -11.11 -11.62
C SER A 112 4.81 -10.03 -11.71
N LYS A 113 5.67 -10.08 -12.74
CA LYS A 113 6.69 -9.05 -12.94
C LYS A 113 6.05 -7.67 -13.16
N VAL A 114 5.07 -7.57 -14.05
CA VAL A 114 4.38 -6.30 -14.33
C VAL A 114 3.71 -5.74 -13.08
N PHE A 115 3.12 -6.61 -12.25
CA PHE A 115 2.54 -6.23 -10.97
C PHE A 115 3.56 -5.62 -10.02
N PHE A 116 4.69 -6.30 -9.77
CA PHE A 116 5.72 -5.80 -8.87
C PHE A 116 6.39 -4.52 -9.41
N ASP A 117 6.69 -4.47 -10.71
CA ASP A 117 7.23 -3.26 -11.35
C ASP A 117 6.27 -2.06 -11.17
N THR A 118 4.95 -2.30 -11.30
CA THR A 118 3.94 -1.26 -11.10
C THR A 118 3.88 -0.79 -9.65
N CYS A 119 3.95 -1.72 -8.69
CA CYS A 119 3.97 -1.38 -7.27
C CYS A 119 5.24 -0.57 -6.90
N ASP A 120 6.41 -0.99 -7.38
CA ASP A 120 7.68 -0.29 -7.16
C ASP A 120 7.64 1.13 -7.73
N TRP A 121 7.06 1.29 -8.92
CA TRP A 121 6.86 2.60 -9.55
C TRP A 121 5.92 3.48 -8.72
N LEU A 122 4.78 2.96 -8.26
CA LEU A 122 3.83 3.69 -7.42
C LEU A 122 4.47 4.18 -6.11
N VAL A 123 5.25 3.34 -5.43
CA VAL A 123 5.96 3.72 -4.20
C VAL A 123 7.00 4.80 -4.47
N SER A 124 7.75 4.67 -5.58
CA SER A 124 8.77 5.66 -5.97
C SER A 124 8.16 7.03 -6.32
N GLU A 125 7.00 7.05 -6.95
CA GLU A 125 6.29 8.30 -7.25
C GLU A 125 5.63 8.91 -6.00
N ALA A 126 5.10 8.08 -5.08
CA ALA A 126 4.58 8.56 -3.81
C ALA A 126 5.68 9.19 -2.94
N GLU A 127 6.88 8.61 -2.93
CA GLU A 127 8.07 9.17 -2.25
C GLU A 127 8.43 10.58 -2.77
N LYS A 128 8.31 10.83 -4.08
CA LYS A 128 8.55 12.16 -4.64
C LYS A 128 7.45 13.13 -4.21
N ARG A 129 6.19 12.74 -4.40
CA ARG A 129 5.01 13.57 -4.14
C ARG A 129 4.82 13.94 -2.67
N VAL A 130 5.25 13.11 -1.72
CA VAL A 130 5.14 13.44 -0.30
C VAL A 130 6.12 14.55 0.12
N LEU A 131 7.16 14.79 -0.67
CA LEU A 131 8.17 15.82 -0.42
C LEU A 131 7.97 17.11 -1.25
N GLU A 132 6.96 17.13 -2.13
CA GLU A 132 6.55 18.32 -2.92
C GLU A 132 5.64 19.25 -2.10
#